data_AF-X6HUD8-F1
#
_entry.id   AF-X6HUD8-F1
#
_cell.length_a   1.000
_cell.length_b   1.000
_cell.length_c   1.000
_cell.angle_alpha   90.00
_cell.angle_beta   90.00
_cell.angle_gamma   90.00
#
_symmetry.space_group_name_H-M   'P 1'
#
loop_
_entity.id
_entity.type
_entity.pdbx_description
1 polymer ?
#
loop_
_entity_poly.entity_id
_entity_poly.type
_entity_poly.pdbx_seq_one_letter_code
_entity_poly.pdbx_strand_id
1 'polypeptide(L)' 'MIAAVPPEKLLVFKVSDGWAPLCGFLGVALPNEPFPNLNDRESVKKIIRDIIKGSYIMLGLSVAAVLAAIAALWWWLG' A
#
# COMPACT_ATOMS: atom_id res chain seq x y z
N MET A 1 6.13 -26.95 -3.13
CA MET A 1 4.83 -27.63 -3.18
C MET A 1 4.17 -27.41 -4.54
N ILE A 2 4.56 -28.19 -5.55
CA ILE A 2 3.91 -28.19 -6.88
C ILE A 2 3.12 -29.50 -7.08
N ALA A 3 3.54 -30.56 -6.39
CA ALA A 3 3.02 -31.92 -6.53
C ALA A 3 1.57 -32.13 -6.05
N ALA A 4 0.95 -31.16 -5.37
CA ALA A 4 -0.42 -31.30 -4.85
C ALA A 4 -1.51 -30.89 -5.86
N VAL A 5 -1.15 -30.18 -6.93
CA VAL A 5 -2.09 -29.70 -7.95
C VAL A 5 -1.81 -30.44 -9.26
N PRO A 6 -2.82 -31.04 -9.92
CA PRO A 6 -2.64 -31.64 -11.23
C PRO A 6 -2.06 -30.63 -12.22
N PRO A 7 -1.09 -31.02 -13.08
CA PRO A 7 -0.40 -30.09 -13.98
C PRO A 7 -1.34 -29.27 -14.86
N GLU A 8 -2.43 -29.87 -15.34
CA GLU A 8 -3.45 -29.22 -16.17
C GLU A 8 -4.28 -28.17 -15.43
N LYS A 9 -4.22 -28.14 -14.09
CA LYS A 9 -4.89 -27.15 -13.23
C LYS A 9 -3.93 -26.14 -12.62
N LEU A 10 -2.66 -26.15 -13.03
CA LEU A 10 -1.64 -25.25 -12.50
C LEU A 10 -0.98 -24.42 -13.60
N LEU A 11 -1.04 -23.10 -13.44
CA LEU A 11 -0.19 -22.16 -14.18
C LEU A 11 0.90 -21.62 -13.25
N VAL A 12 2.17 -21.89 -13.58
CA VAL A 12 3.29 -21.18 -12.97
C VAL A 12 3.46 -19.86 -13.72
N PHE A 13 3.08 -18.76 -13.08
CA PHE A 13 2.97 -17.44 -13.69
C PHE A 13 3.90 -16.44 -13.02
N LYS A 14 4.65 -15.65 -13.80
CA LYS A 14 5.30 -14.43 -13.30
C LYS A 14 4.44 -13.25 -13.70
N VAL A 15 4.26 -12.30 -12.78
CA VAL A 15 3.47 -11.06 -13.02
C VAL A 15 3.96 -10.29 -14.26
N SER A 16 5.26 -10.36 -14.56
CA SER A 16 5.87 -9.77 -15.76
C SER A 16 5.40 -10.38 -17.08
N ASP A 17 4.82 -11.57 -17.06
CA ASP A 17 4.40 -12.29 -18.28
C ASP A 17 3.09 -11.74 -18.85
N GLY A 18 2.36 -10.93 -18.07
CA GLY A 18 1.19 -10.18 -18.55
C GLY A 18 -0.04 -11.03 -18.86
N TRP A 19 -0.93 -10.50 -19.72
CA TRP A 19 -2.23 -11.13 -20.00
C TRP A 19 -2.14 -12.46 -20.75
N ALA A 20 -1.18 -12.60 -21.67
CA ALA A 20 -1.14 -13.72 -22.62
C ALA A 20 -1.19 -15.11 -21.97
N PRO A 21 -0.27 -15.50 -21.06
CA PRO A 21 -0.32 -16.83 -20.45
C PRO A 21 -1.50 -17.01 -19.49
N LEU A 22 -1.94 -15.94 -18.82
CA LEU A 22 -3.05 -15.99 -17.86
C LEU A 22 -4.39 -16.21 -18.58
N CYS A 23 -4.70 -15.39 -19.58
CA CYS A 23 -5.92 -15.51 -20.37
C CYS A 23 -5.96 -16.83 -21.14
N GLY A 24 -4.82 -17.27 -21.68
CA GLY A 24 -4.71 -18.58 -22.34
C GLY A 24 -5.02 -19.75 -21.41
N PHE A 25 -4.50 -19.73 -20.18
CA PHE A 25 -4.80 -20.75 -19.17
C PHE A 25 -6.26 -20.73 -18.71
N LEU A 26 -6.86 -19.53 -18.59
CA LEU A 26 -8.25 -19.36 -18.15
C LEU A 26 -9.29 -19.54 -19.25
N GLY A 27 -8.87 -19.63 -20.52
CA GLY A 27 -9.79 -19.76 -21.66
C GLY A 27 -10.62 -18.50 -21.92
N VAL A 28 -10.11 -17.32 -21.57
CA VAL A 28 -10.80 -16.03 -21.76
C VAL A 28 -10.10 -15.16 -22.82
N ALA A 29 -10.82 -14.20 -23.37
CA ALA A 29 -10.27 -13.24 -24.33
C ALA A 29 -9.23 -12.30 -23.69
N LEU A 30 -8.28 -11.83 -24.49
CA LEU A 30 -7.31 -10.80 -24.08
C LEU A 30 -8.02 -9.44 -23.89
N PRO A 31 -7.84 -8.76 -22.74
CA PRO A 31 -8.29 -7.40 -22.57
C PRO A 31 -7.54 -6.43 -23.49
N ASN A 32 -8.22 -5.36 -23.91
CA ASN A 32 -7.58 -4.24 -24.64
C ASN A 32 -7.06 -3.16 -23.66
N GLU A 33 -6.32 -3.59 -22.65
CA GLU A 33 -5.72 -2.73 -21.63
C GLU A 33 -4.36 -3.29 -21.18
N PRO A 34 -3.42 -2.44 -20.72
CA PRO A 34 -2.15 -2.92 -20.20
C PRO A 34 -2.35 -3.79 -18.95
N PHE A 35 -1.46 -4.75 -18.74
CA PHE A 35 -1.48 -5.55 -17.52
C PHE A 35 -1.25 -4.65 -16.29
N PRO A 36 -2.07 -4.74 -15.23
CA PRO A 36 -2.03 -3.80 -14.12
C PRO A 36 -0.74 -3.92 -13.30
N ASN A 37 -0.18 -2.77 -12.90
CA ASN A 37 0.95 -2.68 -11.98
C ASN A 37 0.70 -1.60 -10.91
N LEU A 38 -0.20 -1.92 -9.98
CA LEU A 38 -0.68 -0.96 -8.97
C LEU A 38 0.10 -1.03 -7.64
N ASN A 39 0.77 -2.16 -7.38
CA ASN A 39 1.53 -2.40 -6.15
C ASN A 39 3.04 -2.26 -6.39
N ASP A 40 3.44 -1.32 -7.24
CA ASP A 40 4.84 -1.06 -7.49
C ASP A 40 5.50 -0.42 -6.26
N ARG A 41 6.84 -0.53 -6.22
CA ARG A 41 7.64 -0.10 -5.08
C ARG A 41 7.47 1.38 -4.75
N GLU A 42 7.37 2.24 -5.75
CA GLU A 42 7.29 3.68 -5.54
C GLU A 42 5.91 4.08 -5.02
N SER A 43 4.84 3.46 -5.54
CA SER A 43 3.49 3.63 -5.01
C SER A 43 3.40 3.24 -3.53
N VAL A 44 3.96 2.09 -3.15
CA VAL A 44 3.98 1.64 -1.74
C VAL A 44 4.80 2.59 -0.86
N LYS A 45 5.99 2.99 -1.32
CA LYS A 45 6.84 3.94 -0.59
C LYS A 45 6.14 5.28 -0.35
N LYS A 46 5.39 5.76 -1.34
CA LYS A 46 4.64 7.02 -1.24
C LYS A 46 3.58 6.93 -0.15
N ILE A 47 2.78 5.86 -0.15
CA ILE A 47 1.75 5.63 0.87
C ILE A 47 2.36 5.65 2.27
N ILE A 48 3.45 4.90 2.47
CA ILE A 48 4.15 4.84 3.77
C ILE A 48 4.65 6.23 4.18
N ARG A 49 5.26 6.99 3.26
CA ARG A 49 5.78 8.32 3.53
C ARG A 49 4.68 9.30 3.93
N ASP A 50 3.55 9.26 3.25
CA ASP A 50 2.43 10.17 3.51
C ASP A 50 1.81 9.90 4.89
N ILE A 51 1.66 8.62 5.27
CA ILE A 51 1.20 8.22 6.61
C ILE A 51 2.16 8.71 7.70
N ILE A 52 3.47 8.49 7.53
CA ILE A 52 4.49 8.90 8.51
C ILE A 52 4.49 10.42 8.69
N LYS A 53 4.47 11.17 7.58
CA LYS A 53 4.45 12.64 7.62
C LYS A 53 3.21 13.16 8.35
N GLY A 54 2.03 12.62 8.03
CA GLY A 54 0.78 12.99 8.70
C GLY A 54 0.82 12.71 10.21
N SER A 55 1.37 11.56 10.60
CA SER A 55 1.51 11.17 12.01
C SER A 55 2.39 12.15 12.80
N TYR A 56 3.54 12.56 12.23
CA TYR A 56 4.41 13.55 12.88
C TYR A 56 3.79 14.95 12.97
N ILE A 57 3.03 15.38 11.96
CA ILE A 57 2.30 16.65 12.02
C ILE A 57 1.27 16.62 13.16
N MET A 58 0.48 15.55 13.26
CA MET A 58 -0.53 15.40 14.30
C MET A 58 0.09 15.35 15.70
N LEU A 59 1.19 14.62 15.86
CA LEU A 59 1.94 14.58 17.11
C LEU A 59 2.46 15.98 17.48
N GLY A 60 3.07 16.70 16.54
CA GLY A 60 3.59 18.05 16.76
C GLY A 60 2.50 19.03 17.19
N LEU A 61 1.34 19.00 16.53
CA LEU A 61 0.18 19.83 16.91
C LEU A 61 -0.35 19.49 18.30
N SER A 62 -0.43 18.19 18.62
CA SER A 62 -0.88 17.73 19.93
C SER A 62 0.07 18.16 21.05
N VAL A 63 1.38 18.02 20.84
CA VAL A 63 2.41 18.47 21.79
C VAL A 63 2.34 19.99 21.98
N ALA A 64 2.24 20.76 20.89
CA ALA A 64 2.12 22.22 20.96
C ALA A 64 0.87 22.65 21.74
N ALA A 65 -0.27 22.00 21.52
CA ALA A 65 -1.51 22.29 22.24
C ALA A 65 -1.40 21.99 23.74
N VAL A 66 -0.78 20.86 24.12
CA VAL A 66 -0.53 20.51 25.53
C VAL A 66 0.40 21.52 26.19
N LEU A 67 1.49 21.92 25.52
CA LEU A 67 2.43 22.93 26.05
C LEU A 67 1.74 24.28 26.25
N ALA A 68 0.90 24.70 25.31
CA ALA A 68 0.13 25.94 25.43
C ALA A 68 -0.86 25.90 26.60
N ALA A 69 -1.55 24.77 26.79
CA ALA A 69 -2.46 24.58 27.91
C ALA A 69 -1.74 24.62 29.26
N ILE A 70 -0.58 23.96 29.38
CA ILE A 70 0.26 23.98 30.60
C ILE A 70 0.72 25.41 30.89
N ALA A 71 1.18 26.15 29.87
CA ALA A 71 1.62 27.54 30.04
C ALA A 71 0.47 28.45 30.51
N ALA A 72 -0.72 28.28 29.93
CA ALA A 72 -1.91 29.04 30.33
C ALA A 72 -2.35 28.72 31.78
N LEU A 73 -2.30 27.44 32.17
CA LEU A 73 -2.58 27.00 33.54
C LEU A 73 -1.60 27.59 34.56
N TRP A 74 -0.31 27.58 34.24
CA TRP A 74 0.71 28.20 35.10
C TRP A 74 0.44 29.70 35.25
N TRP A 75 0.15 30.40 34.15
CA TRP A 75 -0.18 31.83 34.18
C TRP A 75 -1.42 32.14 35.03
N TRP A 76 -2.42 31.26 35.06
CA TRP A 76 -3.62 31.45 35.89
C TRP A 76 -3.33 31.24 37.37
N LEU A 77 -2.58 30.18 37.70
CA LEU A 77 -2.40 29.72 39.08
C LEU A 77 -1.27 30.41 39.85
N GLY A 78 -0.39 31.13 39.18
CA GLY A 78 0.72 31.90 39.77
C GLY A 78 0.45 33.39 39.83
#